data_AF-A0A0H4BFL1-F1
#
_entry.id   AF-A0A0H4BFL1-F1
#
_cell.length_a   1.000
_cell.length_b   1.000
_cell.length_c   1.000
_cell.angle_alpha   90.00
_cell.angle_beta   90.00
_cell.angle_gamma   90.00
#
_symmetry.space_group_name_H-M   'P 1'
#
loop_
_entity.id
_entity.type
_entity.pdbx_description
1 polymer ?
#
loop_
_entity_poly.entity_id
_entity_poly.type
_entity_poly.pdbx_seq_one_letter_code
_entity_poly.pdbx_strand_id
1 'polypeptide(L)'
;MGLLYGSRGRVLSPEALTGRAAEHFPPDSPAVAGLLASCMDSASRWDLFTAGPFWCSTGDELMLPAPLTLLQEGEGDQRRSHRRLRWRDSHTDGSLSGWQPADGNDPPRKPPSGGWVALSDWPRLGKEESVHIHPDPWKGQPHLHPRLRDDSRVSAGENALFLEYGIALEPGVRLAYLSSHKIPEGVYRFGGEGHLVALSTRSIPQALITLLLRPLTGPFTLITPGVWGGPKLSLREPIDSSIPHGQHPWHRQGQAPGILTGKPSPWRHRLGEGSSGRRRLSRGRWAVPAGSCYQVPLNPLPPWTDWPETWFPREGFSFKQLGTALALPLETPP
;
A
#
# COMPACT_ATOMS: atom_id res chain seq x y z
N MET A 1 16.03 19.13 0.76
CA MET A 1 15.52 18.18 -0.26
C MET A 1 16.01 16.81 0.14
N GLY A 2 15.11 15.91 0.57
CA GLY A 2 15.47 14.53 0.89
C GLY A 2 15.16 13.65 -0.32
N LEU A 3 16.14 12.87 -0.78
CA LEU A 3 15.95 11.91 -1.85
C LEU A 3 15.90 10.51 -1.25
N LEU A 4 14.86 9.75 -1.59
CA LEU A 4 14.72 8.33 -1.25
C LEU A 4 14.78 7.52 -2.52
N TYR A 5 15.65 6.52 -2.59
CA TYR A 5 15.86 5.81 -3.84
C TYR A 5 15.31 4.39 -3.74
N GLY A 6 14.36 4.09 -4.61
CA GLY A 6 13.78 2.77 -4.77
C GLY A 6 14.53 2.01 -5.86
N SER A 7 15.59 1.27 -5.52
CA SER A 7 16.29 0.46 -6.52
C SER A 7 15.61 -0.89 -6.77
N ARG A 8 15.05 -1.06 -7.97
CA ARG A 8 14.91 -2.38 -8.61
C ARG A 8 16.16 -2.60 -9.45
N GLY A 9 17.05 -3.46 -8.97
CA GLY A 9 18.23 -3.88 -9.73
C GLY A 9 17.82 -4.53 -11.05
N ARG A 10 17.95 -3.78 -12.15
CA ARG A 10 18.18 -4.32 -13.48
C ARG A 10 19.30 -3.51 -14.11
N VAL A 11 20.36 -4.22 -14.46
CA VAL A 11 21.37 -3.77 -15.43
C VAL A 11 20.62 -3.45 -16.72
N LEU A 12 21.04 -2.37 -17.39
CA LEU A 12 20.48 -1.85 -18.63
C LEU A 12 20.11 -2.98 -19.61
N SER A 13 18.81 -3.27 -19.73
CA SER A 13 18.27 -3.93 -20.92
C SER A 13 17.59 -2.85 -21.79
N PRO A 14 17.40 -3.08 -23.09
CA PRO A 14 16.64 -2.18 -23.94
C PRO A 14 15.24 -1.84 -23.39
N GLU A 15 14.61 -2.77 -22.65
CA GLU A 15 13.34 -2.49 -21.95
C GLU A 15 13.49 -1.54 -20.74
N ALA A 16 14.69 -1.39 -20.16
CA ALA A 16 14.98 -0.42 -19.10
C ALA A 16 15.29 0.99 -19.63
N LEU A 17 15.71 1.10 -20.90
CA LEU A 17 15.98 2.38 -21.57
C LEU A 17 14.71 3.05 -22.11
N THR A 18 13.70 2.26 -22.51
CA THR A 18 12.41 2.80 -23.00
C THR A 18 11.24 2.54 -22.06
N GLY A 19 11.40 1.72 -21.02
CA GLY A 19 10.32 1.28 -20.16
C GLY A 19 10.55 1.67 -18.72
N ARG A 20 9.74 2.63 -18.24
CA ARG A 20 9.33 2.84 -16.84
C ARG A 20 9.65 1.62 -15.98
N ALA A 21 10.85 1.56 -15.40
CA ALA A 21 11.21 0.47 -14.51
C ALA A 21 10.39 0.66 -13.26
N ALA A 22 9.18 0.08 -13.26
CA ALA A 22 8.06 0.36 -12.37
C ALA A 22 8.50 0.64 -10.94
N GLU A 23 8.66 1.93 -10.63
CA GLU A 23 8.88 2.46 -9.30
C GLU A 23 7.61 2.20 -8.49
N HIS A 24 7.73 1.37 -7.46
CA HIS A 24 6.72 1.35 -6.42
C HIS A 24 7.23 2.26 -5.30
N PHE A 25 6.77 3.50 -5.32
CA PHE A 25 6.98 4.46 -4.24
C PHE A 25 5.62 4.90 -3.69
N PRO A 26 5.47 5.01 -2.36
CA PRO A 26 6.50 4.78 -1.35
C PRO A 26 6.85 3.29 -1.17
N PRO A 27 7.99 2.96 -0.52
CA PRO A 27 8.34 1.59 -0.21
C PRO A 27 7.25 0.94 0.66
N ASP A 28 6.86 -0.29 0.35
CA ASP A 28 5.92 -1.03 1.20
C ASP A 28 6.53 -1.29 2.59
N SER A 29 5.66 -1.56 3.56
CA SER A 29 6.02 -1.91 4.95
C SER A 29 7.16 -2.92 5.12
N PRO A 30 7.43 -3.91 4.23
CA PRO A 30 8.56 -4.83 4.46
C PRO A 30 9.92 -4.14 4.43
N ALA A 31 10.04 -3.01 3.72
CA ALA A 31 11.26 -2.22 3.75
C ALA A 31 11.51 -1.66 5.16
N VAL A 32 10.45 -1.17 5.81
CA VAL A 32 10.51 -0.66 7.19
C VAL A 32 10.68 -1.81 8.17
N ALA A 33 9.96 -2.91 8.01
CA ALA A 33 10.13 -4.11 8.84
C ALA A 33 11.60 -4.56 8.87
N GLY A 34 12.27 -4.60 7.70
CA GLY A 34 13.69 -4.94 7.61
C GLY A 34 14.60 -3.95 8.34
N LEU A 35 14.30 -2.64 8.25
CA LEU A 35 15.01 -1.62 9.00
C LEU A 35 14.85 -1.83 10.52
N LEU A 36 13.60 -1.93 10.99
CA LEU A 36 13.30 -2.08 12.42
C LEU A 36 13.92 -3.37 12.97
N ALA A 37 13.76 -4.49 12.27
CA ALA A 37 14.31 -5.78 12.66
C ALA A 37 15.84 -5.77 12.78
N SER A 38 16.55 -4.94 11.99
CA SER A 38 18.01 -4.80 12.07
C SER A 38 18.49 -4.15 13.37
N CYS A 39 17.60 -3.43 14.06
CA CYS A 39 17.88 -2.76 15.34
C CYS A 39 17.31 -3.51 16.55
N MET A 40 16.62 -4.63 16.32
CA MET A 40 15.95 -5.43 17.36
C MET A 40 16.71 -6.72 17.66
N ASP A 41 16.52 -7.21 18.88
CA ASP A 41 16.94 -8.56 19.26
C ASP A 41 16.09 -9.63 18.54
N SER A 42 16.59 -10.86 18.50
CA SER A 42 15.97 -11.93 17.71
C SER A 42 14.56 -12.31 18.18
N ALA A 43 14.25 -12.14 19.47
CA ALA A 43 12.95 -12.47 20.03
C ALA A 43 11.87 -11.48 19.57
N SER A 44 12.12 -10.17 19.69
CA SER A 44 11.13 -9.14 19.36
C SER A 44 10.80 -9.06 17.87
N ARG A 45 11.66 -9.60 17.00
CA ARG A 45 11.42 -9.63 15.53
C ARG A 45 10.18 -10.44 15.14
N TRP A 46 9.84 -11.47 15.91
CA TRP A 46 8.69 -12.33 15.60
C TRP A 46 7.36 -11.67 15.96
N ASP A 47 7.37 -10.69 16.86
CA ASP A 47 6.17 -9.93 17.26
C ASP A 47 6.09 -8.55 16.59
N LEU A 48 6.98 -8.29 15.62
CA LEU A 48 6.99 -7.05 14.87
C LEU A 48 5.87 -7.03 13.82
N PHE A 49 4.95 -6.08 13.98
CA PHE A 49 3.95 -5.72 12.98
C PHE A 49 4.29 -4.35 12.42
N THR A 50 4.23 -4.22 11.10
CA THR A 50 4.40 -2.94 10.40
C THR A 50 3.31 -2.76 9.36
N ALA A 51 2.87 -1.54 9.10
CA ALA A 51 1.90 -1.27 8.03
C ALA A 51 2.16 0.08 7.35
N GLY A 52 1.78 0.18 6.09
CA GLY A 52 2.00 1.34 5.24
C GLY A 52 2.22 0.95 3.78
N PRO A 53 2.58 1.90 2.92
CA PRO A 53 3.02 3.25 3.26
C PRO A 53 1.88 4.27 3.41
N PHE A 54 2.15 5.29 4.24
CA PHE A 54 1.38 6.52 4.36
C PHE A 54 2.33 7.72 4.23
N TRP A 55 1.80 8.94 4.30
CA TRP A 55 2.63 10.12 4.47
C TRP A 55 1.96 11.15 5.37
N CYS A 56 2.76 12.02 5.97
CA CYS A 56 2.29 13.15 6.74
C CYS A 56 2.62 14.44 5.99
N SER A 57 1.64 15.35 5.96
CA SER A 57 1.84 16.70 5.42
C SER A 57 2.73 17.54 6.34
N THR A 58 3.02 18.77 5.91
CA THR A 58 3.76 19.76 6.72
C THR A 58 3.08 20.07 8.05
N GLY A 59 1.74 19.98 8.11
CA GLY A 59 0.92 20.19 9.31
C GLY A 59 0.73 18.95 10.18
N ASP A 60 1.53 17.88 9.99
CA ASP A 60 1.40 16.60 10.68
C ASP A 60 0.12 15.81 10.40
N GLU A 61 -0.69 16.24 9.42
CA GLU A 61 -1.88 15.51 9.00
C GLU A 61 -1.49 14.22 8.28
N LEU A 62 -2.03 13.09 8.75
CA LEU A 62 -1.79 11.78 8.16
C LEU A 62 -2.66 11.59 6.91
N MET A 63 -2.04 11.13 5.85
CA MET A 63 -2.66 10.92 4.54
C MET A 63 -2.75 9.44 4.24
N LEU A 64 -3.96 8.99 3.92
CA LEU A 64 -4.30 7.59 3.62
C LEU A 64 -4.66 7.44 2.14
N PRO A 65 -4.44 6.26 1.51
CA PRO A 65 -4.82 6.06 0.13
C PRO A 65 -6.30 6.33 -0.11
N ALA A 66 -6.62 7.09 -1.15
CA ALA A 66 -7.99 7.41 -1.51
C ALA A 66 -8.77 6.13 -1.91
N PRO A 67 -9.96 5.88 -1.34
CA PRO A 67 -10.79 4.76 -1.75
C PRO A 67 -11.26 4.91 -3.20
N LEU A 68 -11.35 3.80 -3.93
CA LEU A 68 -11.84 3.78 -5.31
C LEU A 68 -13.31 4.11 -5.43
N THR A 69 -14.06 4.15 -4.32
CA THR A 69 -15.43 4.66 -4.29
C THR A 69 -15.50 6.16 -4.59
N LEU A 70 -14.41 6.91 -4.43
CA LEU A 70 -14.38 8.35 -4.70
C LEU A 70 -14.23 8.61 -6.21
N LEU A 71 -15.24 9.23 -6.82
CA LEU A 71 -15.20 9.64 -8.22
C LEU A 71 -14.53 11.00 -8.30
N GLN A 72 -13.27 10.98 -8.74
CA GLN A 72 -12.39 12.15 -8.74
C GLN A 72 -12.65 13.03 -9.96
N GLU A 73 -12.61 14.34 -9.75
CA GLU A 73 -12.69 15.39 -10.77
C GLU A 73 -11.55 16.39 -10.56
N GLY A 74 -11.09 17.00 -11.66
CA GLY A 74 -9.94 17.93 -11.64
C GLY A 74 -8.57 17.24 -11.66
N GLU A 75 -7.52 18.06 -11.69
CA GLU A 75 -6.12 17.64 -11.76
C GLU A 75 -5.26 18.33 -10.70
N GLY A 76 -4.14 17.68 -10.34
CA GLY A 76 -3.19 18.19 -9.34
C GLY A 76 -3.87 18.57 -8.02
N ASP A 77 -3.54 19.75 -7.50
CA ASP A 77 -4.07 20.29 -6.24
C ASP A 77 -5.51 20.80 -6.33
N GLN A 78 -6.16 20.75 -7.49
CA GLN A 78 -7.60 21.04 -7.59
C GLN A 78 -8.44 19.77 -7.56
N ARG A 79 -7.81 18.60 -7.44
CA ARG A 79 -8.50 17.33 -7.48
C ARG A 79 -9.40 17.14 -6.26
N ARG A 80 -10.67 16.86 -6.52
CA ARG A 80 -11.71 16.66 -5.50
C ARG A 80 -12.61 15.49 -5.88
N SER A 81 -13.33 14.99 -4.89
CA SER A 81 -14.42 14.03 -5.10
C SER A 81 -15.72 14.68 -4.65
N HIS A 82 -16.63 14.92 -5.60
CA HIS A 82 -17.99 15.39 -5.33
C HIS A 82 -19.02 14.26 -5.41
N ARG A 83 -18.68 13.18 -6.11
CA ARG A 83 -19.54 12.02 -6.34
C ARG A 83 -18.86 10.77 -5.79
N ARG A 84 -19.64 9.74 -5.48
CA ARG A 84 -19.12 8.47 -4.97
C ARG A 84 -19.91 7.26 -5.47
N LEU A 85 -19.24 6.12 -5.51
CA LEU A 85 -19.86 4.82 -5.73
C LEU A 85 -20.33 4.25 -4.39
N ARG A 86 -21.55 3.69 -4.38
CA ARG A 86 -22.12 2.93 -3.28
C ARG A 86 -22.48 1.55 -3.76
N TRP A 87 -22.44 0.58 -2.85
CA TRP A 87 -22.98 -0.73 -3.13
C TRP A 87 -24.50 -0.67 -3.20
N ARG A 88 -25.11 -1.25 -4.24
CA ARG A 88 -26.55 -1.44 -4.35
C ARG A 88 -26.85 -2.93 -4.47
N ASP A 89 -27.73 -3.42 -3.61
CA ASP A 89 -28.21 -4.80 -3.63
C ASP A 89 -29.35 -5.00 -4.63
N SER A 90 -29.40 -6.17 -5.24
CA SER A 90 -30.40 -6.59 -6.23
C SER A 90 -31.73 -6.98 -5.57
N HIS A 91 -32.39 -6.08 -4.85
CA HIS A 91 -33.61 -6.47 -4.13
C HIS A 91 -34.94 -6.19 -4.85
N THR A 92 -34.98 -5.50 -5.99
CA THR A 92 -36.27 -5.07 -6.55
C THR A 92 -36.57 -5.30 -8.04
N ASP A 93 -35.60 -5.35 -8.97
CA ASP A 93 -35.96 -5.31 -10.42
C ASP A 93 -35.12 -6.22 -11.36
N GLY A 94 -34.54 -7.31 -10.86
CA GLY A 94 -33.69 -8.19 -11.68
C GLY A 94 -32.33 -7.56 -12.10
N SER A 95 -32.01 -6.36 -11.59
CA SER A 95 -30.71 -5.72 -11.71
C SER A 95 -29.65 -6.46 -10.89
N LEU A 96 -28.43 -6.63 -11.40
CA LEU A 96 -27.31 -7.23 -10.66
C LEU A 96 -26.82 -6.29 -9.54
N SER A 97 -26.47 -6.84 -8.36
CA SER A 97 -25.81 -6.07 -7.30
C SER A 97 -24.47 -5.51 -7.78
N GLY A 98 -24.12 -4.30 -7.35
CA GLY A 98 -22.86 -3.71 -7.77
C GLY A 98 -22.59 -2.31 -7.21
N TRP A 99 -21.37 -1.85 -7.48
CA TRP A 99 -20.94 -0.49 -7.18
C TRP A 99 -21.53 0.47 -8.22
N GLN A 100 -22.38 1.38 -7.77
CA GLN A 100 -23.07 2.34 -8.64
C GLN A 100 -22.95 3.75 -8.08
N PRO A 101 -22.91 4.79 -8.92
CA PRO A 101 -22.92 6.17 -8.46
C PRO A 101 -24.12 6.47 -7.58
N ALA A 102 -23.89 7.17 -6.46
CA ALA A 102 -24.95 7.50 -5.51
C ALA A 102 -26.04 8.37 -6.13
N ASP A 103 -25.66 9.24 -7.09
CA ASP A 103 -26.54 10.16 -7.80
C ASP A 103 -27.30 9.54 -8.98
N GLY A 104 -27.05 8.28 -9.30
CA GLY A 104 -27.71 7.56 -10.41
C GLY A 104 -27.25 7.94 -11.81
N ASN A 105 -26.33 8.91 -11.94
CA ASN A 105 -25.72 9.26 -13.23
C ASN A 105 -24.58 8.30 -13.55
N ASP A 106 -24.29 8.08 -14.83
CA ASP A 106 -23.16 7.23 -15.22
C ASP A 106 -21.82 7.77 -14.65
N PRO A 107 -20.91 6.88 -14.24
CA PRO A 107 -19.56 7.29 -13.90
C PRO A 107 -18.83 7.76 -15.16
N PRO A 108 -17.89 8.72 -15.04
CA PRO A 108 -17.03 9.09 -16.16
C PRO A 108 -16.29 7.86 -16.70
N ARG A 109 -16.02 7.81 -18.01
CA ARG A 109 -15.44 6.62 -18.68
C ARG A 109 -14.02 6.27 -18.18
N LYS A 110 -13.29 7.26 -17.65
CA LYS A 110 -11.93 7.09 -17.13
C LYS A 110 -11.64 8.17 -16.05
N PRO A 111 -12.23 8.05 -14.85
CA PRO A 111 -11.93 9.00 -13.79
C PRO A 111 -10.43 8.94 -13.45
N PRO A 112 -9.82 10.06 -13.05
CA PRO A 112 -8.57 10.02 -12.32
C PRO A 112 -8.67 9.04 -11.15
N SER A 113 -7.58 8.33 -10.89
CA SER A 113 -7.50 7.32 -9.83
C SER A 113 -6.24 7.52 -9.00
N GLY A 114 -6.23 6.99 -7.77
CA GLY A 114 -5.12 7.12 -6.83
C GLY A 114 -5.19 8.40 -6.02
N GLY A 115 -4.06 8.84 -5.48
CA GLY A 115 -4.00 9.98 -4.56
C GLY A 115 -4.39 9.61 -3.13
N TRP A 116 -4.54 10.63 -2.30
CA TRP A 116 -4.58 10.51 -0.86
C TRP A 116 -5.68 11.36 -0.23
N VAL A 117 -6.23 10.91 0.88
CA VAL A 117 -7.23 11.61 1.68
C VAL A 117 -6.67 11.84 3.08
N ALA A 118 -6.90 13.03 3.62
CA ALA A 118 -6.55 13.35 5.00
C ALA A 118 -7.34 12.48 5.99
N LEU A 119 -6.69 12.00 7.05
CA LEU A 119 -7.35 11.21 8.09
C LEU A 119 -8.55 11.95 8.70
N SER A 120 -8.44 13.27 8.87
CA SER A 120 -9.51 14.16 9.34
C SER A 120 -10.74 14.21 8.41
N ASP A 121 -10.56 13.93 7.12
CA ASP A 121 -11.66 13.84 6.15
C ASP A 121 -12.27 12.43 6.07
N TRP A 122 -11.66 11.42 6.69
CA TRP A 122 -12.15 10.04 6.67
C TRP A 122 -13.61 9.89 7.11
N PRO A 123 -14.09 10.55 8.18
CA PRO A 123 -15.50 10.49 8.58
C PRO A 123 -16.48 11.08 7.55
N ARG A 124 -15.99 11.90 6.60
CA ARG A 124 -16.79 12.49 5.53
C ARG A 124 -16.94 11.54 4.33
N LEU A 125 -16.16 10.46 4.26
CA LEU A 125 -16.22 9.50 3.17
C LEU A 125 -17.56 8.75 3.08
N GLY A 126 -18.26 8.59 4.22
CA GLY A 126 -19.60 8.02 4.27
C GLY A 126 -20.75 9.02 4.02
N LYS A 127 -20.46 10.32 3.93
CA LYS A 127 -21.45 11.40 3.80
C LYS A 127 -21.38 12.05 2.43
N GLU A 128 -22.46 12.61 1.88
CA GLU A 128 -22.45 13.31 0.58
C GLU A 128 -21.77 14.70 0.62
N GLU A 129 -20.56 14.75 1.18
CA GLU A 129 -19.72 15.94 1.28
C GLU A 129 -18.54 15.84 0.31
N SER A 130 -18.10 17.00 -0.20
CA SER A 130 -16.90 17.10 -1.04
C SER A 130 -15.66 16.77 -0.23
N VAL A 131 -14.78 15.95 -0.79
CA VAL A 131 -13.50 15.58 -0.16
C VAL A 131 -12.35 15.93 -1.09
N HIS A 132 -11.28 16.48 -0.53
CA HIS A 132 -10.09 16.81 -1.28
C HIS A 132 -9.22 15.57 -1.51
N ILE A 133 -8.68 15.42 -2.72
CA ILE A 133 -7.79 14.30 -3.07
C ILE A 133 -6.41 14.85 -3.36
N HIS A 134 -5.47 14.58 -2.47
CA HIS A 134 -4.10 15.04 -2.61
C HIS A 134 -3.35 14.19 -3.66
N PRO A 135 -2.56 14.79 -4.56
CA PRO A 135 -1.66 14.06 -5.42
C PRO A 135 -0.50 13.44 -4.62
N ASP A 136 0.35 12.68 -5.29
CA ASP A 136 1.60 12.20 -4.72
C ASP A 136 2.56 13.38 -4.48
N PRO A 137 2.98 13.65 -3.23
CA PRO A 137 3.90 14.75 -2.90
C PRO A 137 5.38 14.38 -3.17
N TRP A 138 5.62 13.62 -4.23
CA TRP A 138 6.93 13.19 -4.65
C TRP A 138 7.01 13.05 -6.16
N LYS A 139 8.25 13.11 -6.66
CA LYS A 139 8.53 12.94 -8.08
C LYS A 139 9.79 12.12 -8.30
N GLY A 140 9.76 11.29 -9.34
CA GLY A 140 10.94 10.63 -9.86
C GLY A 140 11.92 11.65 -10.45
N GLN A 141 13.19 11.51 -10.12
CA GLN A 141 14.31 12.29 -10.65
C GLN A 141 15.33 11.33 -11.25
N PRO A 142 15.60 11.41 -12.56
CA PRO A 142 16.62 10.58 -13.18
C PRO A 142 18.02 11.04 -12.74
N HIS A 143 18.85 10.08 -12.34
CA HIS A 143 20.25 10.26 -11.99
C HIS A 143 21.10 9.30 -12.84
N LEU A 144 22.11 9.85 -13.53
CA LEU A 144 23.08 9.07 -14.28
C LEU A 144 24.34 8.87 -13.44
N HIS A 145 24.76 7.62 -13.31
CA HIS A 145 25.93 7.19 -12.56
C HIS A 145 26.95 6.61 -13.54
N PRO A 146 27.85 7.44 -14.09
CA PRO A 146 28.98 6.95 -14.87
C PRO A 146 30.03 6.33 -13.94
N ARG A 147 30.52 5.15 -14.32
CA ARG A 147 31.66 4.50 -13.70
C ARG A 147 32.92 4.87 -14.47
N LEU A 148 33.88 5.45 -13.77
CA LEU A 148 35.18 5.82 -14.31
C LEU A 148 36.22 4.75 -14.00
N ARG A 149 37.35 4.77 -14.71
CA ARG A 149 38.53 3.98 -14.34
C ARG A 149 39.15 4.56 -13.08
N ASP A 150 39.80 3.71 -12.28
CA ASP A 150 40.38 4.11 -11.00
C ASP A 150 41.55 5.10 -11.16
N ASP A 151 42.24 5.03 -12.30
CA ASP A 151 43.46 5.79 -12.59
C ASP A 151 43.26 6.97 -13.55
N SER A 152 42.06 7.11 -14.13
CA SER A 152 41.83 8.05 -15.24
C SER A 152 40.38 8.50 -15.34
N ARG A 153 40.17 9.76 -15.77
CA ARG A 153 38.83 10.36 -15.96
C ARG A 153 38.17 9.92 -17.27
N VAL A 154 38.22 8.62 -17.56
CA VAL A 154 37.61 8.02 -18.75
C VAL A 154 36.65 6.92 -18.31
N SER A 155 35.68 6.59 -19.18
CA SER A 155 34.70 5.53 -18.93
C SER A 155 35.39 4.19 -18.60
N ALA A 156 34.83 3.46 -17.63
CA ALA A 156 35.27 2.11 -17.28
C ALA A 156 34.96 1.06 -18.36
N GLY A 157 34.39 1.46 -19.51
CA GLY A 157 34.14 0.61 -20.66
C GLY A 157 32.65 0.33 -20.89
N GLU A 158 32.34 -0.83 -21.45
CA GLU A 158 30.95 -1.28 -21.66
C GLU A 158 30.22 -1.44 -20.33
N ASN A 159 28.94 -1.07 -20.28
CA ASN A 159 28.10 -1.09 -19.07
C ASN A 159 28.59 -0.18 -17.92
N ALA A 160 29.44 0.80 -18.22
CA ALA A 160 29.93 1.79 -17.25
C ALA A 160 28.95 2.96 -17.02
N LEU A 161 27.70 2.84 -17.45
CA LEU A 161 26.66 3.85 -17.21
C LEU A 161 25.47 3.16 -16.56
N PHE A 162 24.96 3.77 -15.49
CA PHE A 162 23.76 3.31 -14.80
C PHE A 162 22.77 4.47 -14.69
N LEU A 163 21.53 4.27 -15.12
CA LEU A 163 20.45 5.23 -14.90
C LEU A 163 19.63 4.76 -13.71
N GLU A 164 19.54 5.62 -12.72
CA GLU A 164 18.68 5.47 -11.55
C GLU A 164 17.55 6.49 -11.60
N TYR A 165 16.40 6.15 -11.02
CA TYR A 165 15.37 7.13 -10.70
C TYR A 165 15.28 7.26 -9.18
N GLY A 166 15.79 8.37 -8.65
CA GLY A 166 15.62 8.75 -7.25
C GLY A 166 14.24 9.39 -7.03
N ILE A 167 13.70 9.32 -5.82
CA ILE A 167 12.42 9.97 -5.49
C ILE A 167 12.68 11.21 -4.65
N ALA A 168 12.30 12.37 -5.18
CA ALA A 168 12.35 13.63 -4.45
C ALA A 168 11.02 13.89 -3.76
N LEU A 169 11.05 13.94 -2.42
CA LEU A 169 9.90 14.37 -1.62
C LEU A 169 9.77 15.89 -1.61
N GLU A 170 8.54 16.38 -1.60
CA GLU A 170 8.26 17.79 -1.36
C GLU A 170 8.74 18.25 0.03
N PRO A 171 9.16 19.53 0.18
CA PRO A 171 9.62 20.04 1.47
C PRO A 171 8.60 19.85 2.60
N GLY A 172 9.05 19.27 3.71
CA GLY A 172 8.26 19.06 4.93
C GLY A 172 7.30 17.86 4.90
N VAL A 173 7.19 17.18 3.76
CA VAL A 173 6.50 15.89 3.66
C VAL A 173 7.37 14.78 4.25
N ARG A 174 6.73 13.86 4.97
CA ARG A 174 7.38 12.70 5.60
C ARG A 174 6.62 11.44 5.24
N LEU A 175 7.34 10.37 4.96
CA LEU A 175 6.72 9.04 4.89
C LEU A 175 6.34 8.60 6.30
N ALA A 176 5.21 7.91 6.42
CA ALA A 176 4.67 7.42 7.67
C ALA A 176 4.34 5.92 7.56
N TYR A 177 4.62 5.20 8.64
CA TYR A 177 4.35 3.78 8.78
C TYR A 177 3.88 3.50 10.19
N LEU A 178 2.99 2.52 10.35
CA LEU A 178 2.61 2.00 11.65
C LEU A 178 3.58 0.90 12.06
N SER A 179 3.87 0.80 13.35
CA SER A 179 4.72 -0.22 13.93
C SER A 179 4.18 -0.63 15.30
N SER A 180 4.22 -1.93 15.62
CA SER A 180 3.92 -2.42 16.98
C SER A 180 5.02 -2.07 17.99
N HIS A 181 6.20 -1.68 17.52
CA HIS A 181 7.36 -1.38 18.34
C HIS A 181 7.86 0.03 18.10
N LYS A 182 8.29 0.68 19.18
CA LYS A 182 9.09 1.91 19.12
C LYS A 182 10.54 1.54 18.84
N ILE A 183 11.23 2.35 18.05
CA ILE A 183 12.69 2.28 17.93
C ILE A 183 13.31 3.63 18.28
N PRO A 184 14.61 3.65 18.64
CA PRO A 184 15.31 4.90 18.88
C PRO A 184 15.20 5.84 17.69
N GLU A 185 15.05 7.14 17.98
CA GLU A 185 15.12 8.15 16.94
C GLU A 185 16.56 8.30 16.46
N GLY A 186 16.76 8.57 15.18
CA GLY A 186 18.10 8.67 14.63
C GLY A 186 18.16 8.65 13.12
N VAL A 187 19.38 8.51 12.60
CA VAL A 187 19.65 8.45 11.16
C VAL A 187 19.92 7.01 10.76
N TYR A 188 19.15 6.51 9.80
CA TYR A 188 19.16 5.12 9.38
C TYR A 188 19.34 4.97 7.89
N ARG A 189 19.98 3.87 7.49
CA ARG A 189 20.01 3.47 6.08
C ARG A 189 18.65 2.91 5.68
N PHE A 190 17.99 3.53 4.70
CA PHE A 190 16.66 3.11 4.24
C PHE A 190 16.56 3.22 2.72
N GLY A 191 16.20 2.13 2.06
CA GLY A 191 16.13 2.04 0.60
C GLY A 191 17.37 1.42 -0.07
N GLY A 192 17.58 1.74 -1.35
CA GLY A 192 18.76 1.36 -2.13
C GLY A 192 19.97 2.26 -1.86
N GLU A 193 21.09 2.00 -2.55
CA GLU A 193 22.22 2.92 -2.78
C GLU A 193 22.77 3.76 -1.60
N GLY A 194 22.54 3.32 -0.35
CA GLY A 194 23.11 3.95 0.85
C GLY A 194 22.36 5.18 1.37
N HIS A 195 21.10 5.39 0.98
CA HIS A 195 20.33 6.54 1.45
C HIS A 195 20.07 6.53 2.94
N LEU A 196 20.09 7.74 3.50
CA LEU A 196 19.87 7.99 4.91
C LEU A 196 18.53 8.69 5.10
N VAL A 197 17.79 8.25 6.11
CA VAL A 197 16.57 8.90 6.59
C VAL A 197 16.71 9.24 8.05
N ALA A 198 16.18 10.39 8.45
CA ALA A 198 15.90 10.67 9.84
C ALA A 198 14.58 9.96 10.21
N LEU A 199 14.62 9.14 11.25
CA LEU A 199 13.47 8.43 11.78
C LEU A 199 13.11 8.98 13.15
N SER A 200 11.83 9.29 13.33
CA SER A 200 11.22 9.71 14.59
C SER A 200 9.98 8.87 14.86
N THR A 201 9.66 8.60 16.12
CA THR A 201 8.46 7.83 16.48
C THR A 201 7.40 8.74 17.08
N ARG A 202 6.15 8.55 16.67
CA ARG A 202 5.00 9.31 17.18
C ARG A 202 3.88 8.37 17.59
N SER A 203 3.05 8.83 18.53
CA SER A 203 1.83 8.12 18.88
C SER A 203 0.86 8.10 17.70
N ILE A 204 0.17 6.97 17.52
CA ILE A 204 -0.86 6.84 16.49
C ILE A 204 -2.01 7.80 16.81
N PRO A 205 -2.50 8.60 15.84
CA PRO A 205 -3.64 9.49 16.06
C PRO A 205 -4.86 8.72 16.57
N GLN A 206 -5.55 9.25 17.59
CA GLN A 206 -6.71 8.57 18.19
C GLN A 206 -7.81 8.28 17.16
N ALA A 207 -8.02 9.18 16.20
CA ALA A 207 -8.98 8.98 15.11
C ALA A 207 -8.66 7.72 14.29
N LEU A 208 -7.37 7.45 14.00
CA LEU A 208 -6.97 6.24 13.28
C LEU A 208 -7.14 5.00 14.16
N ILE A 209 -6.79 5.06 15.45
CA ILE A 209 -7.01 3.95 16.40
C ILE A 209 -8.50 3.57 16.42
N THR A 210 -9.39 4.55 16.53
CA THR A 210 -10.84 4.34 16.50
C THR A 210 -11.31 3.66 15.22
N LEU A 211 -10.74 4.02 14.06
CA LEU A 211 -11.06 3.38 12.78
C LEU A 211 -10.51 1.94 12.70
N LEU A 212 -9.28 1.71 13.17
CA LEU A 212 -8.61 0.41 13.13
C LEU A 212 -9.29 -0.65 13.99
N LEU A 213 -9.85 -0.25 15.13
CA LEU A 213 -10.53 -1.15 16.08
C LEU A 213 -12.01 -1.37 15.73
N ARG A 214 -12.52 -0.73 14.68
CA ARG A 214 -13.93 -0.78 14.34
C ARG A 214 -14.25 -2.01 13.48
N PRO A 215 -15.32 -2.77 13.82
CA PRO A 215 -15.83 -3.83 12.96
C PRO A 215 -16.27 -3.29 11.58
N LEU A 216 -16.10 -4.10 10.55
CA LEU A 216 -16.43 -3.76 9.17
C LEU A 216 -17.84 -4.27 8.86
N THR A 217 -18.85 -3.48 9.22
CA THR A 217 -20.29 -3.78 9.08
C THR A 217 -20.86 -3.58 7.67
N GLY A 218 -20.10 -2.95 6.78
CA GLY A 218 -20.53 -2.60 5.42
C GLY A 218 -19.31 -2.40 4.51
N PRO A 219 -19.39 -1.48 3.53
CA PRO A 219 -18.27 -1.13 2.67
C PRO A 219 -17.01 -0.78 3.47
N PHE A 220 -15.89 -1.38 3.07
CA PHE A 220 -14.57 -1.02 3.60
C PHE A 220 -13.55 -0.93 2.49
N THR A 221 -12.42 -0.30 2.78
CA THR A 221 -11.31 -0.13 1.85
C THR A 221 -10.02 -0.68 2.44
N LEU A 222 -9.16 -1.22 1.59
CA LEU A 222 -7.79 -1.53 1.97
C LEU A 222 -6.96 -0.24 1.89
N ILE A 223 -6.26 0.11 2.97
CA ILE A 223 -5.34 1.24 3.03
C ILE A 223 -3.87 0.81 2.86
N THR A 224 -3.61 -0.48 2.71
CA THR A 224 -2.33 -1.05 2.27
C THR A 224 -2.59 -2.13 1.21
N PRO A 225 -1.57 -2.56 0.44
CA PRO A 225 -1.76 -3.61 -0.56
C PRO A 225 -2.30 -4.91 0.04
N GLY A 226 -3.36 -5.45 -0.57
CA GLY A 226 -3.95 -6.74 -0.18
C GLY A 226 -3.23 -7.90 -0.85
N VAL A 227 -2.49 -8.69 -0.09
CA VAL A 227 -1.75 -9.84 -0.62
C VAL A 227 -2.43 -11.13 -0.17
N TRP A 228 -3.12 -11.78 -1.10
CA TRP A 228 -3.92 -12.97 -0.82
C TRP A 228 -3.48 -14.19 -1.61
N GLY A 229 -3.97 -15.35 -1.18
CA GLY A 229 -3.82 -16.62 -1.88
C GLY A 229 -2.75 -17.52 -1.31
N GLY A 230 -2.38 -18.53 -2.10
CA GLY A 230 -1.50 -19.61 -1.68
C GLY A 230 -0.05 -19.42 -2.12
N PRO A 231 0.79 -20.46 -2.00
CA PRO A 231 2.15 -20.45 -2.51
C PRO A 231 2.24 -20.25 -4.03
N LYS A 232 1.24 -20.70 -4.80
CA LYS A 232 1.27 -20.72 -6.27
C LYS A 232 0.41 -19.65 -6.95
N LEU A 233 -0.61 -19.13 -6.27
CA LEU A 233 -1.62 -18.26 -6.87
C LEU A 233 -1.82 -17.01 -6.02
N SER A 234 -1.95 -15.86 -6.67
CA SER A 234 -2.43 -14.61 -6.06
C SER A 234 -3.93 -14.50 -6.27
N LEU A 235 -4.66 -14.11 -5.23
CA LEU A 235 -6.12 -13.99 -5.25
C LEU A 235 -6.55 -12.55 -4.94
N ARG A 236 -7.84 -12.27 -5.12
CA ARG A 236 -8.44 -10.95 -4.84
C ARG A 236 -9.07 -10.87 -3.46
N GLU A 237 -9.12 -11.97 -2.74
CA GLU A 237 -9.72 -12.11 -1.41
C GLU A 237 -8.99 -13.24 -0.67
N PRO A 238 -9.05 -13.28 0.66
CA PRO A 238 -8.40 -14.32 1.45
C PRO A 238 -8.96 -15.71 1.16
N ILE A 239 -8.10 -16.71 1.40
CA ILE A 239 -8.48 -18.10 1.56
C ILE A 239 -7.91 -18.53 2.91
N ASP A 240 -8.71 -19.22 3.72
CA ASP A 240 -8.24 -19.85 4.94
C ASP A 240 -7.41 -21.09 4.59
N SER A 241 -6.09 -20.99 4.75
CA SER A 241 -5.16 -22.07 4.43
C SER A 241 -5.14 -23.19 5.47
N SER A 242 -5.83 -23.03 6.61
CA SER A 242 -5.92 -24.08 7.63
C SER A 242 -6.90 -25.20 7.26
N ILE A 243 -7.78 -24.93 6.29
CA ILE A 243 -8.84 -25.85 5.86
C ILE A 243 -8.42 -26.51 4.54
N PRO A 244 -8.46 -27.86 4.44
CA PRO A 244 -8.23 -28.58 3.18
C PRO A 244 -9.13 -28.06 2.05
N HIS A 245 -8.57 -27.87 0.86
CA HIS A 245 -9.22 -27.26 -0.32
C HIS A 245 -9.48 -25.74 -0.25
N GLY A 246 -9.21 -25.09 0.90
CA GLY A 246 -9.31 -23.65 1.07
C GLY A 246 -10.75 -23.17 1.16
N GLN A 247 -11.10 -22.51 2.26
CA GLN A 247 -12.39 -21.84 2.40
C GLN A 247 -12.24 -20.34 2.16
N HIS A 248 -13.20 -19.73 1.48
CA HIS A 248 -13.26 -18.28 1.33
C HIS A 248 -13.99 -17.67 2.54
N PRO A 249 -13.29 -17.05 3.51
CA PRO A 249 -13.91 -16.61 4.75
C PRO A 249 -14.87 -15.43 4.56
N TRP A 250 -14.75 -14.72 3.43
CA TRP A 250 -15.62 -13.60 3.06
C TRP A 250 -16.82 -14.04 2.23
N HIS A 251 -16.92 -15.32 1.88
CA HIS A 251 -18.11 -15.84 1.22
C HIS A 251 -19.14 -16.20 2.28
N ARG A 252 -20.38 -15.75 2.08
CA ARG A 252 -21.51 -16.08 2.96
C ARG A 252 -22.67 -16.61 2.14
N GLN A 253 -23.21 -17.76 2.55
CA GLN A 253 -24.33 -18.42 1.88
C GLN A 253 -24.12 -18.58 0.35
N GLY A 254 -22.88 -18.85 -0.07
CA GLY A 254 -22.52 -19.00 -1.48
C GLY A 254 -22.34 -17.69 -2.26
N GLN A 255 -22.49 -16.53 -1.61
CA GLN A 255 -22.24 -15.22 -2.22
C GLN A 255 -20.81 -14.77 -1.97
N ALA A 256 -20.13 -14.36 -3.04
CA ALA A 256 -18.81 -13.74 -2.99
C ALA A 256 -18.92 -12.24 -2.65
N PRO A 257 -17.87 -11.62 -2.09
CA PRO A 257 -17.85 -10.18 -1.87
C PRO A 257 -17.87 -9.40 -3.19
N GLY A 258 -18.52 -8.24 -3.14
CA GLY A 258 -18.43 -7.24 -4.19
C GLY A 258 -17.09 -6.49 -4.11
N ILE A 259 -16.30 -6.52 -5.19
CA ILE A 259 -14.94 -5.93 -5.20
C ILE A 259 -14.88 -4.78 -6.21
N LEU A 260 -14.46 -3.61 -5.73
CA LEU A 260 -14.06 -2.48 -6.56
C LEU A 260 -12.54 -2.34 -6.47
N THR A 261 -11.83 -2.65 -7.55
CA THR A 261 -10.35 -2.68 -7.54
C THR A 261 -9.75 -2.19 -8.85
N GLY A 262 -8.50 -1.74 -8.78
CA GLY A 262 -7.70 -1.32 -9.92
C GLY A 262 -6.86 -2.46 -10.52
N LYS A 263 -5.87 -2.08 -11.33
CA LYS A 263 -4.87 -3.01 -11.85
C LYS A 263 -4.07 -3.61 -10.68
N PRO A 264 -3.85 -4.94 -10.64
CA PRO A 264 -3.02 -5.54 -9.60
C PRO A 264 -1.58 -5.00 -9.66
N SER A 265 -0.98 -4.77 -8.49
CA SER A 265 0.39 -4.28 -8.37
C SER A 265 1.36 -5.44 -8.07
N PRO A 266 2.57 -5.46 -8.66
CA PRO A 266 3.58 -6.43 -8.29
C PRO A 266 4.04 -6.18 -6.84
N TRP A 267 3.99 -7.21 -6.01
CA TRP A 267 4.42 -7.14 -4.61
C TRP A 267 5.54 -8.15 -4.35
N ARG A 268 6.66 -7.65 -3.83
CA ARG A 268 7.88 -8.44 -3.55
C ARG A 268 8.77 -7.67 -2.59
N HIS A 269 9.44 -8.37 -1.67
CA HIS A 269 10.34 -7.76 -0.70
C HIS A 269 11.68 -8.50 -0.61
N ARG A 270 12.66 -7.88 0.08
CA ARG A 270 13.98 -8.49 0.35
C ARG A 270 13.90 -9.37 1.60
N LEU A 271 14.50 -10.55 1.53
CA LEU A 271 14.57 -11.52 2.64
C LEU A 271 15.94 -11.51 3.36
N GLY A 272 16.81 -10.55 3.03
CA GLY A 272 18.19 -10.49 3.53
C GLY A 272 19.19 -11.26 2.66
N GLU A 273 20.38 -11.51 3.21
CA GLU A 273 21.46 -12.23 2.52
C GLU A 273 21.38 -13.73 2.84
N GLY A 274 21.49 -14.56 1.80
CA GLY A 274 21.60 -16.01 1.99
C GLY A 274 23.00 -16.42 2.47
N SER A 275 23.19 -17.71 2.78
CA SER A 275 24.49 -18.29 3.15
C SER A 275 25.61 -18.09 2.13
N SER A 276 25.26 -17.75 0.88
CA SER A 276 26.19 -17.42 -0.20
C SER A 276 26.49 -15.91 -0.33
N GLY A 277 26.04 -15.08 0.61
CA GLY A 277 26.15 -13.61 0.54
C GLY A 277 25.25 -12.97 -0.53
N ARG A 278 24.50 -13.76 -1.31
CA ARG A 278 23.57 -13.23 -2.32
C ARG A 278 22.29 -12.73 -1.65
N ARG A 279 21.90 -11.50 -1.98
CA ARG A 279 20.62 -10.90 -1.59
C ARG A 279 19.46 -11.74 -2.12
N ARG A 280 18.60 -12.22 -1.22
CA ARG A 280 17.42 -13.02 -1.55
C ARG A 280 16.20 -12.11 -1.62
N LEU A 281 15.35 -12.40 -2.60
CA LEU A 281 14.05 -11.75 -2.76
C LEU A 281 12.96 -12.77 -2.45
N SER A 282 11.85 -12.29 -1.88
CA SER A 282 10.64 -13.08 -1.67
C SER A 282 10.09 -13.61 -2.99
N ARG A 283 9.08 -14.49 -2.93
CA ARG A 283 8.29 -14.82 -4.11
C ARG A 283 7.63 -13.54 -4.64
N GLY A 284 7.65 -13.35 -5.97
CA GLY A 284 6.88 -12.29 -6.61
C GLY A 284 5.39 -12.64 -6.59
N ARG A 285 4.55 -11.69 -6.17
CA ARG A 285 3.10 -11.84 -6.07
C ARG A 285 2.39 -10.67 -6.74
N TRP A 286 1.10 -10.84 -6.98
CA TRP A 286 0.22 -9.75 -7.38
C TRP A 286 -0.63 -9.35 -6.18
N ALA A 287 -0.58 -8.08 -5.79
CA ALA A 287 -1.40 -7.52 -4.74
C ALA A 287 -2.61 -6.80 -5.33
N VAL A 288 -3.71 -6.85 -4.58
CA VAL A 288 -4.81 -5.91 -4.73
C VAL A 288 -4.28 -4.54 -4.27
N PRO A 289 -4.36 -3.48 -5.10
CA PRO A 289 -3.81 -2.17 -4.73
C PRO A 289 -4.58 -1.54 -3.55
N ALA A 290 -3.88 -0.71 -2.76
CA ALA A 290 -4.53 0.13 -1.77
C ALA A 290 -5.58 1.05 -2.44
N GLY A 291 -6.61 1.42 -1.68
CA GLY A 291 -7.81 2.07 -2.16
C GLY A 291 -8.87 1.10 -2.70
N SER A 292 -8.55 -0.19 -2.89
CA SER A 292 -9.55 -1.18 -3.30
C SER A 292 -10.62 -1.37 -2.23
N CYS A 293 -11.89 -1.42 -2.65
CA CYS A 293 -13.04 -1.48 -1.76
C CYS A 293 -13.76 -2.83 -1.87
N TYR A 294 -14.32 -3.26 -0.74
CA TYR A 294 -15.02 -4.52 -0.60
C TYR A 294 -16.39 -4.29 0.04
N GLN A 295 -17.38 -5.00 -0.47
CA GLN A 295 -18.65 -5.25 0.19
C GLN A 295 -18.73 -6.75 0.50
N VAL A 296 -18.76 -7.12 1.77
CA VAL A 296 -18.91 -8.52 2.18
C VAL A 296 -20.39 -8.81 2.44
N PRO A 297 -20.95 -9.90 1.89
CA PRO A 297 -22.35 -10.24 2.14
C PRO A 297 -22.52 -10.70 3.59
N LEU A 298 -23.56 -10.20 4.27
CA LEU A 298 -24.06 -10.67 5.57
C LEU A 298 -23.04 -10.66 6.74
N ASN A 299 -23.43 -10.07 7.87
CA ASN A 299 -22.67 -9.93 9.13
C ASN A 299 -21.36 -9.12 9.02
N PRO A 300 -21.05 -8.31 10.05
CA PRO A 300 -19.78 -7.58 10.10
C PRO A 300 -18.58 -8.53 10.10
N LEU A 301 -17.51 -8.14 9.40
CA LEU A 301 -16.20 -8.69 9.69
C LEU A 301 -15.63 -8.02 10.95
N PRO A 302 -14.84 -8.73 11.77
CA PRO A 302 -14.09 -8.08 12.84
C PRO A 302 -13.08 -7.10 12.24
N PRO A 303 -12.53 -6.16 13.05
CA PRO A 303 -11.46 -5.28 12.59
C PRO A 303 -10.25 -6.09 12.08
N TRP A 304 -9.44 -5.48 11.21
CA TRP A 304 -8.28 -6.14 10.59
C TRP A 304 -7.31 -6.72 11.63
N THR A 305 -7.17 -6.07 12.79
CA THR A 305 -6.33 -6.54 13.90
C THR A 305 -6.66 -7.95 14.34
N ASP A 306 -7.91 -8.35 14.17
CA ASP A 306 -8.46 -9.61 14.67
C ASP A 306 -8.59 -10.66 13.56
N TRP A 307 -8.21 -10.33 12.32
CA TRP A 307 -8.26 -11.28 11.21
C TRP A 307 -7.28 -12.44 11.43
N PRO A 308 -7.70 -13.71 11.23
CA PRO A 308 -6.81 -14.86 11.37
C PRO A 308 -5.58 -14.76 10.46
N GLU A 309 -4.40 -15.08 10.99
CA GLU A 309 -3.19 -15.12 10.17
C GLU A 309 -3.24 -16.19 9.07
N THR A 310 -4.11 -17.19 9.20
CA THR A 310 -4.32 -18.26 8.20
C THR A 310 -4.94 -17.73 6.91
N TRP A 311 -5.47 -16.50 6.92
CA TRP A 311 -6.00 -15.82 5.73
C TRP A 311 -4.89 -15.19 4.87
N PHE A 312 -3.68 -15.09 5.42
CA PHE A 312 -2.56 -14.41 4.79
C PHE A 312 -1.51 -15.41 4.32
N PRO A 313 -0.84 -15.15 3.18
CA PRO A 313 0.30 -15.94 2.76
C PRO A 313 1.43 -15.89 3.80
N ARG A 314 2.21 -16.97 3.84
CA ARG A 314 3.37 -17.11 4.75
C ARG A 314 4.64 -17.40 3.95
N GLU A 315 5.72 -16.71 4.30
CA GLU A 315 7.10 -16.98 3.82
C GLU A 315 8.06 -16.83 5.00
N GLY A 316 8.08 -17.84 5.88
CA GLY A 316 8.77 -17.78 7.19
C GLY A 316 7.96 -17.08 8.27
N PHE A 317 7.29 -15.98 7.91
CA PHE A 317 6.39 -15.22 8.77
C PHE A 317 5.09 -14.88 8.01
N SER A 318 4.04 -14.48 8.72
CA SER A 318 2.74 -14.13 8.13
C SER A 318 2.79 -12.76 7.47
N PHE A 319 2.24 -12.61 6.27
CA PHE A 319 2.16 -11.29 5.63
C PHE A 319 1.21 -10.32 6.35
N LYS A 320 0.41 -10.81 7.32
CA LYS A 320 -0.28 -9.94 8.27
C LYS A 320 0.70 -9.10 9.10
N GLN A 321 1.87 -9.65 9.45
CA GLN A 321 2.92 -8.92 10.18
C GLN A 321 3.55 -7.80 9.34
N LEU A 322 3.45 -7.91 8.02
CA LEU A 322 3.79 -6.83 7.10
C LEU A 322 2.61 -5.90 6.82
N GLY A 323 1.52 -5.98 7.59
CA GLY A 323 0.41 -5.04 7.49
C GLY A 323 -0.26 -5.05 6.13
N THR A 324 -0.19 -6.18 5.41
CA THR A 324 -0.90 -6.35 4.15
C THR A 324 -2.41 -6.36 4.41
N ALA A 325 -3.16 -5.83 3.45
CA ALA A 325 -4.61 -5.72 3.50
C ALA A 325 -5.19 -5.00 4.74
N LEU A 326 -4.44 -4.07 5.34
CA LEU A 326 -4.95 -3.24 6.42
C LEU A 326 -6.22 -2.52 5.92
N ALA A 327 -7.32 -2.68 6.64
CA ALA A 327 -8.64 -2.28 6.17
C ALA A 327 -9.29 -1.28 7.12
N LEU A 328 -9.97 -0.27 6.57
CA LEU A 328 -10.76 0.71 7.31
C LEU A 328 -12.21 0.76 6.80
N PRO A 329 -13.21 0.98 7.66
CA PRO A 329 -14.59 1.16 7.25
C PRO A 329 -14.77 2.47 6.47
N LEU A 330 -15.67 2.47 5.47
CA LEU A 330 -16.01 3.66 4.67
C LEU A 330 -17.23 4.41 5.21
N GLU A 331 -18.10 3.73 5.94
CA GLU A 331 -19.32 4.31 6.50
C GLU A 331 -19.16 4.51 8.00
N THR A 332 -19.53 5.68 8.53
CA THR A 332 -19.72 5.90 9.98
C THR A 332 -21.00 5.22 10.45
N PRO A 333 -21.08 4.70 11.69
CA PRO A 333 -22.34 4.18 12.19
C PRO A 333 -23.36 5.34 12.26
N PRO A 334 -24.66 5.05 12.17
CA PRO A 334 -25.69 6.05 12.40
C PRO A 334 -25.59 6.70 13.78
#